data_AF-A0A7W5D5K4-F1
#
_entry.id   AF-A0A7W5D5K4-F1
#
_cell.length_a   1.000
_cell.length_b   1.000
_cell.length_c   1.000
_cell.angle_alpha   90.00
_cell.angle_beta   90.00
_cell.angle_gamma   90.00
#
_symmetry.space_group_name_H-M   'P 1'
#
loop_
_entity.id
_entity.type
_entity.pdbx_description
1 polymer ?
#
loop_
_entity_poly.entity_id
_entity_poly.type
_entity_poly.pdbx_seq_one_letter_code
_entity_poly.pdbx_strand_id
1 'polypeptide(L)'
;MEDRRLAIVALLAAACLAAATSVYLSHVLPARPRPLVDPDVAFVLPYGMERSGWERISSMPSDHAAMYFALAGELCFASRFWGALALVYGALFICFPRAYLGLHFPSDLAAGAAIGLAFAWLMQREFMRSRVWQPLLHWEAAKPHIFYPPMLLLTSIIGGLFHDARAIVHMLAITLPNG
;
A
#
# COMPACT_ATOMS: atom_id res chain seq x y z
N MET A 1 4.67 -25.60 -9.51
CA MET A 1 3.43 -24.91 -9.06
C MET A 1 3.58 -24.35 -7.66
N GLU A 2 4.28 -25.06 -6.77
CA GLU A 2 4.55 -24.64 -5.39
C GLU A 2 5.31 -23.32 -5.27
N ASP A 3 6.36 -23.10 -6.08
CA ASP A 3 7.11 -21.84 -6.06
C ASP A 3 6.26 -20.61 -6.42
N ARG A 4 5.26 -20.78 -7.30
CA ARG A 4 4.32 -19.69 -7.65
C ARG A 4 3.37 -19.38 -6.50
N ARG A 5 2.93 -20.41 -5.75
CA ARG A 5 2.09 -20.22 -4.57
C ARG A 5 2.86 -19.52 -3.45
N LEU A 6 4.12 -19.93 -3.22
CA LEU A 6 5.03 -19.25 -2.28
C LEU A 6 5.18 -17.77 -2.62
N ALA A 7 5.44 -17.45 -3.90
CA ALA A 7 5.61 -16.08 -4.34
C ALA A 7 4.34 -15.23 -4.12
N ILE A 8 3.14 -15.76 -4.39
CA ILE A 8 1.88 -15.04 -4.16
C ILE A 8 1.64 -14.81 -2.67
N VAL A 9 1.86 -15.81 -1.83
CA VAL A 9 1.68 -15.69 -0.37
C VAL A 9 2.67 -14.69 0.21
N ALA A 10 3.95 -14.75 -0.20
CA ALA A 10 4.98 -13.79 0.21
C ALA A 10 4.62 -12.36 -0.20
N LEU A 11 4.14 -12.17 -1.43
CA LEU A 11 3.68 -10.89 -1.96
C LEU A 11 2.53 -10.29 -1.16
N LEU A 12 1.48 -11.07 -0.88
CA LEU A 12 0.33 -10.60 -0.09
C LEU A 12 0.74 -10.30 1.36
N ALA A 13 1.57 -11.15 1.96
CA ALA A 13 2.03 -10.96 3.32
C ALA A 13 2.96 -9.73 3.46
N ALA A 14 3.87 -9.51 2.50
CA ALA A 14 4.72 -8.32 2.48
C ALA A 14 3.87 -7.04 2.44
N ALA A 15 2.83 -7.03 1.60
CA ALA A 15 1.90 -5.91 1.47
C ALA A 15 1.15 -5.63 2.78
N CYS A 16 0.56 -6.66 3.39
CA CYS A 16 -0.16 -6.55 4.66
C CYS A 16 0.76 -6.08 5.80
N LEU A 17 1.96 -6.66 5.92
CA LEU A 17 2.89 -6.32 6.99
C LEU A 17 3.46 -4.91 6.82
N ALA A 18 3.75 -4.49 5.59
CA ALA A 18 4.16 -3.11 5.31
C ALA A 18 3.05 -2.10 5.68
N ALA A 19 1.80 -2.38 5.29
CA ALA A 19 0.66 -1.54 5.65
C ALA A 19 0.44 -1.49 7.17
N ALA A 20 0.43 -2.64 7.84
CA ALA A 20 0.26 -2.73 9.29
C ALA A 20 1.37 -2.01 10.04
N THR A 21 2.61 -2.11 9.57
CA THR A 21 3.76 -1.39 10.14
C THR A 21 3.60 0.11 9.97
N SER A 22 3.17 0.57 8.79
CA SER A 22 2.91 1.99 8.56
C SER A 22 1.78 2.53 9.44
N VAL A 23 0.69 1.78 9.62
CA VAL A 23 -0.40 2.15 10.54
C VAL A 23 0.08 2.16 11.98
N TYR A 24 0.86 1.16 12.40
CA TYR A 24 1.43 1.14 13.74
C TYR A 24 2.35 2.35 13.98
N LEU A 25 3.23 2.66 13.02
CA LEU A 25 4.12 3.81 13.10
C LEU A 25 3.35 5.13 13.13
N SER A 26 2.22 5.24 12.44
CA SER A 26 1.41 6.47 12.46
C SER A 26 0.76 6.76 13.81
N HIS A 27 0.58 5.73 14.65
CA HIS A 27 0.13 5.87 16.04
C HIS A 27 1.26 6.14 17.04
N VAL A 28 2.49 5.70 16.75
CA VAL A 28 3.63 5.82 17.66
C VAL A 28 4.46 7.08 17.39
N LEU A 29 4.58 7.49 16.13
CA LEU A 29 5.32 8.69 15.75
C LEU A 29 4.55 9.97 16.10
N PRO A 30 5.26 11.11 16.29
CA PRO A 30 4.61 12.39 16.49
C PRO A 30 3.60 12.68 15.37
N ALA A 31 2.38 13.03 15.74
CA ALA A 31 1.31 13.31 14.79
C ALA A 31 1.75 14.46 13.87
N ARG A 32 1.94 14.15 12.59
CA ARG A 32 2.26 15.15 11.57
C ARG A 32 0.96 15.56 10.86
N PRO A 33 0.53 16.83 10.93
CA PRO A 33 -0.65 17.27 10.21
C PRO A 33 -0.45 17.10 8.70
N ARG A 34 -1.52 16.79 7.97
CA ARG A 34 -1.47 16.64 6.51
C ARG A 34 -1.32 18.02 5.86
N PRO A 35 -0.65 18.16 4.70
CA PRO A 35 -0.53 19.44 3.99
C PRO A 35 -1.86 20.16 3.78
N LEU A 36 -2.95 19.41 3.63
CA LEU A 36 -4.33 19.91 3.52
C LEU A 36 -4.80 20.74 4.74
N VAL A 37 -4.33 20.40 5.93
CA VAL A 37 -4.77 20.95 7.23
C VAL A 37 -3.67 21.78 7.89
N ASP A 38 -2.44 21.69 7.39
CA ASP A 38 -1.29 22.44 7.89
C ASP A 38 -1.42 23.94 7.53
N PRO A 39 -1.62 24.82 8.53
CA PRO A 39 -1.78 26.25 8.29
C PRO A 39 -0.50 26.91 7.74
N ASP A 40 0.68 26.30 7.92
CA ASP A 40 1.95 26.85 7.47
C ASP A 40 2.21 26.63 5.97
N VAL A 41 1.52 25.66 5.35
CA VAL A 41 1.75 25.25 3.95
C VAL A 41 0.87 26.03 2.96
N ALA A 42 -0.12 26.80 3.43
CA ALA A 42 -1.04 27.59 2.60
C ALA A 42 -1.59 26.82 1.38
N PHE A 43 -1.91 25.53 1.57
CA PHE A 43 -2.26 24.64 0.47
C PHE A 43 -3.60 25.05 -0.17
N VAL A 44 -3.56 25.32 -1.47
CA VAL A 44 -4.74 25.65 -2.27
C VAL A 44 -5.42 24.35 -2.68
N LEU A 45 -6.63 24.17 -2.19
CA LEU A 45 -7.45 23.01 -2.50
C LEU A 45 -7.89 23.00 -3.97
N PRO A 46 -7.75 21.88 -4.69
CA PRO A 46 -8.41 21.71 -5.97
C PRO A 46 -9.94 21.71 -5.82
N TYR A 47 -10.65 22.19 -6.86
CA TYR A 47 -12.11 22.38 -6.86
C TYR A 47 -12.87 21.12 -6.41
N GLY A 48 -13.79 21.27 -5.45
CA GLY A 48 -14.73 20.24 -5.02
C GLY A 48 -14.27 19.34 -3.85
N MET A 49 -13.11 19.61 -3.24
CA MET A 49 -12.63 18.86 -2.07
C MET A 49 -12.91 19.61 -0.77
N GLU A 50 -13.49 18.93 0.21
CA GLU A 50 -13.65 19.46 1.57
C GLU A 50 -12.43 19.15 2.44
N ARG A 51 -12.06 20.08 3.34
CA ARG A 51 -11.00 19.87 4.34
C ARG A 51 -11.41 18.90 5.46
N SER A 52 -12.70 18.59 5.55
CA SER A 52 -13.32 17.84 6.64
C SER A 52 -12.94 16.35 6.62
N GLY A 53 -12.69 15.77 7.80
CA GLY A 53 -12.44 14.33 7.98
C GLY A 53 -10.97 13.88 8.04
N TRP A 54 -10.04 14.74 7.63
CA TRP A 54 -8.59 14.40 7.58
C TRP A 54 -7.77 14.92 8.78
N GLU A 55 -8.41 15.67 9.68
CA GLU A 55 -7.78 16.37 10.81
C GLU A 55 -7.29 15.43 11.92
N ARG A 56 -7.83 14.21 11.98
CA ARG A 56 -7.66 13.29 13.12
C ARG A 56 -6.68 12.14 12.88
N ILE A 57 -6.07 12.06 11.70
CA ILE A 57 -5.25 10.92 11.27
C ILE A 57 -3.87 11.42 10.80
N SER A 58 -2.80 10.93 11.43
CA SER A 58 -1.42 11.27 11.09
C SER A 58 -1.13 11.06 9.60
N SER A 59 -0.36 11.98 9.02
CA SER A 59 0.10 11.92 7.62
C SER A 59 1.30 10.98 7.43
N MET A 60 2.04 10.68 8.49
CA MET A 60 3.27 9.89 8.44
C MET A 60 3.10 8.52 9.09
N PRO A 61 3.64 7.44 8.49
CA PRO A 61 3.97 7.24 7.08
C PRO A 61 2.73 6.87 6.24
N SER A 62 2.82 6.94 4.90
CA SER A 62 1.72 6.52 4.03
C SER A 62 1.62 4.98 3.98
N ASP A 63 0.53 4.45 4.52
CA ASP A 63 0.13 3.04 4.48
C ASP A 63 -0.03 2.52 3.05
N HIS A 64 -0.66 3.32 2.19
CA HIS A 64 -0.84 2.99 0.78
C HIS A 64 0.50 2.92 0.05
N ALA A 65 1.38 3.90 0.23
CA ALA A 65 2.71 3.84 -0.38
C ALA A 65 3.47 2.58 0.09
N ALA A 66 3.46 2.28 1.39
CA ALA A 66 4.11 1.08 1.91
C ALA A 66 3.58 -0.22 1.32
N MET A 67 2.26 -0.36 1.20
CA MET A 67 1.65 -1.55 0.63
C MET A 67 1.99 -1.72 -0.86
N TYR A 68 1.80 -0.69 -1.69
CA TYR A 68 2.02 -0.81 -3.14
C TYR A 68 3.49 -1.00 -3.48
N PHE A 69 4.41 -0.34 -2.78
CA PHE A 69 5.83 -0.55 -2.99
C PHE A 69 6.31 -1.91 -2.48
N ALA A 70 5.66 -2.50 -1.47
CA ALA A 70 5.89 -3.90 -1.11
C ALA A 70 5.45 -4.86 -2.22
N LEU A 71 4.24 -4.68 -2.77
CA LEU A 71 3.73 -5.48 -3.89
C LEU A 71 4.62 -5.36 -5.13
N ALA A 72 4.97 -4.14 -5.51
CA ALA A 72 5.80 -3.86 -6.68
C ALA A 72 7.25 -4.33 -6.49
N GLY A 73 7.79 -4.16 -5.28
CA GLY A 73 9.10 -4.66 -4.89
C GLY A 73 9.17 -6.19 -4.97
N GLU A 74 8.16 -6.88 -4.49
CA GLU A 74 8.08 -8.34 -4.57
C GLU A 74 7.97 -8.81 -6.03
N LEU A 75 7.15 -8.12 -6.83
CA LEU A 75 6.99 -8.41 -8.25
C LEU A 75 8.30 -8.25 -9.04
N CYS A 76 9.20 -7.35 -8.64
CA CYS A 76 10.53 -7.23 -9.27
C CYS A 76 11.36 -8.51 -9.17
N PHE A 77 11.20 -9.31 -8.11
CA PHE A 77 11.89 -10.58 -7.97
C PHE A 77 11.28 -11.68 -8.86
N ALA A 78 9.97 -11.61 -9.14
CA ALA A 78 9.32 -12.52 -10.08
C ALA A 78 9.58 -12.12 -11.55
N SER A 79 9.54 -10.82 -11.85
CA SER A 79 9.85 -10.27 -13.17
C SER A 79 10.31 -8.83 -13.04
N ARG A 80 11.58 -8.59 -13.41
CA ARG A 80 12.19 -7.24 -13.36
C ARG A 80 11.42 -6.22 -14.20
N PHE A 81 10.88 -6.62 -15.35
CA PHE A 81 10.14 -5.72 -16.24
C PHE A 81 8.78 -5.31 -15.64
N TRP A 82 7.96 -6.30 -15.25
CA TRP A 82 6.65 -6.03 -14.68
C TRP A 82 6.74 -5.36 -13.30
N GLY A 83 7.74 -5.71 -12.50
CA GLY A 83 8.02 -5.04 -11.23
C GLY A 83 8.43 -3.58 -11.42
N ALA A 84 9.32 -3.28 -12.37
CA ALA A 84 9.68 -1.90 -12.69
C ALA A 84 8.47 -1.09 -13.16
N LEU A 85 7.62 -1.68 -14.01
CA LEU A 85 6.37 -1.03 -14.45
C LEU A 85 5.43 -0.76 -13.26
N ALA A 86 5.30 -1.72 -12.34
CA ALA A 86 4.48 -1.55 -11.14
C ALA A 86 5.04 -0.47 -10.19
N LEU A 87 6.37 -0.34 -10.05
CA LEU A 87 7.00 0.73 -9.27
C LEU A 87 6.72 2.11 -9.89
N VAL A 88 6.86 2.24 -11.21
CA VAL A 88 6.55 3.48 -11.93
C VAL A 88 5.06 3.81 -11.79
N TYR A 89 4.18 2.81 -11.93
CA TYR A 89 2.75 2.98 -11.73
C TYR A 89 2.43 3.46 -10.29
N GLY A 90 3.07 2.87 -9.27
CA GLY A 90 2.92 3.30 -7.88
C GLY A 90 3.43 4.72 -7.62
N ALA A 91 4.49 5.15 -8.29
CA ALA A 91 4.94 6.53 -8.18
C ALA A 91 3.92 7.50 -8.83
N LEU A 92 3.46 7.20 -10.04
CA LEU A 92 2.66 8.13 -10.85
C LEU A 92 1.15 8.13 -10.55
N PHE A 93 0.56 6.99 -10.22
CA PHE A 93 -0.90 6.87 -10.06
C PHE A 93 -1.33 6.73 -8.61
N ILE A 94 -0.38 6.55 -7.69
CA ILE A 94 -0.66 6.27 -6.28
C ILE A 94 -0.02 7.32 -5.40
N CYS A 95 1.25 7.65 -5.60
CA CYS A 95 1.93 8.69 -4.84
C CYS A 95 1.63 10.09 -5.37
N PHE A 96 1.70 10.31 -6.68
CA PHE A 96 1.48 11.63 -7.26
C PHE A 96 0.10 12.22 -6.95
N PRO A 97 -1.04 11.50 -7.09
CA PRO A 97 -2.33 12.06 -6.69
C PRO A 97 -2.40 12.39 -5.20
N ARG A 98 -1.78 11.59 -4.33
CA ARG A 98 -1.77 11.85 -2.87
C ARG A 98 -0.93 13.07 -2.50
N ALA A 99 0.16 13.32 -3.21
CA ALA A 99 0.94 14.55 -3.07
C ALA A 99 0.19 15.75 -3.66
N TYR A 100 -0.40 15.59 -4.85
CA TYR A 100 -1.13 16.64 -5.57
C TYR A 100 -2.39 17.10 -4.84
N LEU A 101 -3.08 16.20 -4.15
CA LEU A 101 -4.26 16.50 -3.35
C LEU A 101 -3.91 17.00 -1.93
N GLY A 102 -2.62 17.12 -1.59
CA GLY A 102 -2.16 17.58 -0.27
C GLY A 102 -2.46 16.59 0.86
N LEU A 103 -2.69 15.32 0.55
CA LEU A 103 -3.01 14.28 1.54
C LEU A 103 -1.77 13.82 2.32
N HIS A 104 -0.60 13.87 1.68
CA HIS A 104 0.68 13.47 2.26
C HIS A 104 1.80 14.36 1.72
N PHE A 105 2.84 14.59 2.54
CA PHE A 105 4.08 15.18 2.04
C PHE A 105 4.83 14.17 1.15
N PRO A 106 5.63 14.62 0.17
CA PRO A 106 6.50 13.75 -0.61
C PRO A 106 7.43 12.88 0.26
N SER A 107 7.86 13.40 1.42
CA SER A 107 8.64 12.64 2.41
C SER A 107 7.87 11.46 3.01
N ASP A 108 6.56 11.58 3.19
CA ASP A 108 5.73 10.55 3.83
C ASP A 108 5.50 9.39 2.86
N LEU A 109 5.39 9.72 1.57
CA LEU A 109 5.32 8.78 0.47
C LEU A 109 6.65 8.06 0.27
N ALA A 110 7.78 8.78 0.38
CA ALA A 110 9.12 8.19 0.33
C ALA A 110 9.38 7.24 1.52
N ALA A 111 8.98 7.64 2.73
CA ALA A 111 9.08 6.79 3.91
C ALA A 111 8.23 5.52 3.78
N GLY A 112 6.99 5.66 3.30
CA GLY A 112 6.13 4.52 2.99
C GLY A 112 6.77 3.60 1.95
N ALA A 113 7.25 4.14 0.83
CA ALA A 113 7.93 3.36 -0.21
C ALA A 113 9.14 2.59 0.32
N ALA A 114 9.95 3.22 1.19
CA ALA A 114 11.09 2.57 1.84
C ALA A 114 10.67 1.40 2.73
N ILE A 115 9.61 1.57 3.55
CA ILE A 115 9.03 0.48 4.36
C ILE A 115 8.59 -0.66 3.45
N GLY A 116 7.85 -0.36 2.38
CA GLY A 116 7.36 -1.35 1.44
C GLY A 116 8.47 -2.19 0.81
N LEU A 117 9.50 -1.53 0.27
CA LEU A 117 10.65 -2.20 -0.33
C LEU A 117 11.46 -3.00 0.69
N ALA A 118 11.59 -2.52 1.93
CA ALA A 118 12.26 -3.26 2.99
C ALA A 118 11.54 -4.57 3.32
N PHE A 119 10.21 -4.56 3.38
CA PHE A 119 9.41 -5.76 3.59
C PHE A 119 9.52 -6.73 2.41
N ALA A 120 9.43 -6.26 1.17
CA ALA A 120 9.62 -7.12 -0.02
C ALA A 120 10.99 -7.81 0.02
N TRP A 121 12.06 -7.06 0.31
CA TRP A 121 13.39 -7.65 0.43
C TRP A 121 13.53 -8.64 1.60
N LEU A 122 12.88 -8.37 2.75
CA LEU A 122 12.90 -9.26 3.90
C LEU A 122 12.19 -10.59 3.60
N MET A 123 11.05 -10.55 2.91
CA MET A 123 10.25 -11.73 2.59
C MET A 123 10.92 -12.69 1.61
N GLN A 124 11.89 -12.18 0.84
CA GLN A 124 12.71 -12.95 -0.10
C GLN A 124 13.95 -13.59 0.52
N ARG A 125 14.19 -13.39 1.82
CA ARG A 125 15.29 -14.08 2.51
C ARG A 125 14.99 -15.57 2.67
N GLU A 126 16.01 -16.40 2.41
CA GLU A 126 15.91 -17.87 2.53
C GLU A 126 15.41 -18.34 3.90
N PHE A 127 15.73 -17.57 4.95
CA PHE A 127 15.20 -17.80 6.30
C PHE A 127 13.68 -17.70 6.35
N MET A 128 13.09 -16.66 5.77
CA MET A 128 11.63 -16.48 5.73
C MET A 128 10.98 -17.54 4.85
N ARG A 129 11.63 -17.89 3.73
CA ARG A 129 11.17 -18.96 2.83
C ARG A 129 11.05 -20.31 3.53
N SER A 130 12.09 -20.71 4.24
CA SER A 130 12.15 -22.02 4.90
C SER A 130 11.34 -22.09 6.20
N ARG A 131 11.30 -21.00 6.99
CA ARG A 131 10.68 -21.00 8.33
C ARG A 131 9.24 -20.54 8.36
N VAL A 132 8.81 -19.72 7.40
CA VAL A 132 7.48 -19.09 7.40
C VAL A 132 6.65 -19.61 6.25
N TRP A 133 7.11 -19.44 5.01
CA TRP A 133 6.31 -19.75 3.83
C TRP A 133 6.10 -21.24 3.61
N GLN A 134 7.15 -22.04 3.78
CA GLN A 134 7.08 -23.49 3.63
C GLN A 134 6.07 -24.11 4.62
N PRO A 135 6.14 -23.90 5.95
CA PRO A 135 5.14 -24.42 6.88
C PRO A 135 3.71 -23.92 6.62
N LEU A 136 3.55 -22.66 6.20
CA LEU A 136 2.25 -22.10 5.85
C LEU A 136 1.61 -22.81 4.65
N LEU A 137 2.40 -23.16 3.63
CA LEU A 137 1.89 -23.93 2.49
C LEU A 137 1.55 -25.37 2.86
N HIS A 138 2.34 -26.01 3.72
CA HIS A 138 1.98 -27.34 4.24
C HIS A 138 0.67 -27.29 5.03
N TRP A 139 0.41 -26.21 5.76
CA TRP A 139 -0.85 -26.01 6.47
C TRP A 139 -2.03 -25.72 5.52
N GLU A 140 -1.81 -24.95 4.45
CA GLU A 140 -2.79 -24.75 3.36
C GLU A 140 -3.21 -26.09 2.75
N ALA A 141 -2.23 -26.94 2.42
CA ALA A 141 -2.48 -28.26 1.87
C ALA A 141 -3.18 -29.20 2.86
N ALA A 142 -2.86 -29.12 4.16
CA ALA A 142 -3.41 -30.00 5.18
C ALA A 142 -4.82 -29.61 5.65
N LYS A 143 -5.13 -28.30 5.75
CA LYS A 143 -6.40 -27.79 6.29
C LYS A 143 -6.92 -26.58 5.49
N PRO A 144 -7.29 -26.78 4.21
CA PRO A 144 -7.72 -25.69 3.33
C PRO A 144 -8.94 -24.93 3.88
N HIS A 145 -9.90 -25.64 4.48
CA HIS A 145 -11.13 -25.04 5.02
C HIS A 145 -10.92 -24.02 6.16
N ILE A 146 -9.77 -24.05 6.86
CA ILE A 146 -9.41 -23.06 7.89
C ILE A 146 -8.52 -21.95 7.31
N PHE A 147 -7.71 -22.28 6.31
CA PHE A 147 -6.76 -21.35 5.70
C PHE A 147 -7.44 -20.30 4.81
N TYR A 148 -8.39 -20.70 3.98
CA TYR A 148 -9.00 -19.80 2.97
C TYR A 148 -9.88 -18.68 3.54
N PRO A 149 -10.73 -18.89 4.58
CA PRO A 149 -11.56 -17.82 5.13
C PRO A 149 -10.79 -16.57 5.61
N PRO A 150 -9.72 -16.67 6.44
CA PRO A 150 -8.94 -15.49 6.82
C PRO A 150 -8.17 -14.88 5.64
N MET A 151 -7.70 -15.70 4.69
CA MET A 151 -7.04 -15.21 3.47
C MET A 151 -7.99 -14.35 2.62
N LEU A 152 -9.25 -14.77 2.51
CA LEU A 152 -10.30 -14.03 1.81
C LEU A 152 -10.59 -12.69 2.50
N LEU A 153 -10.67 -12.68 3.83
CA LEU A 153 -10.84 -11.44 4.60
C LEU A 153 -9.65 -10.49 4.42
N LEU A 154 -8.42 -10.99 4.51
CA LEU A 154 -7.20 -10.20 4.27
C LEU A 154 -7.20 -9.59 2.87
N THR A 155 -7.54 -10.39 1.85
CA THR A 155 -7.62 -9.92 0.47
C THR A 155 -8.73 -8.86 0.30
N SER A 156 -9.85 -9.02 1.01
CA SER A 156 -10.95 -8.05 0.99
C SER A 156 -10.58 -6.72 1.66
N ILE A 157 -9.78 -6.76 2.73
CA ILE A 157 -9.23 -5.56 3.39
C ILE A 157 -8.30 -4.82 2.42
N ILE A 158 -7.42 -5.54 1.69
CA ILE A 158 -6.59 -4.96 0.63
C ILE A 158 -7.46 -4.31 -0.44
N GLY A 159 -8.56 -4.94 -0.87
CA GLY A 159 -9.50 -4.38 -1.84
C GLY A 159 -10.22 -3.11 -1.37
N GLY A 160 -10.51 -3.01 -0.07
CA GLY A 160 -11.09 -1.82 0.56
C GLY A 160 -10.17 -0.59 0.47
N LEU A 161 -8.86 -0.78 0.48
CA LEU A 161 -7.86 0.31 0.39
C LEU A 161 -7.81 0.99 -0.99
N PHE A 162 -8.37 0.37 -2.03
CA PHE A 162 -8.51 1.01 -3.35
C PHE A 162 -9.74 1.93 -3.44
N HIS A 163 -10.49 2.11 -2.35
CA HIS A 163 -11.66 2.99 -2.34
C HIS A 163 -11.31 4.43 -2.71
N ASP A 164 -10.21 4.97 -2.17
CA ASP A 164 -9.78 6.34 -2.44
C ASP A 164 -9.33 6.52 -3.91
N ALA A 165 -8.62 5.52 -4.45
CA ALA A 165 -8.22 5.53 -5.86
C ALA A 165 -9.44 5.52 -6.80
N ARG A 166 -10.47 4.73 -6.48
CA ARG A 166 -11.74 4.72 -7.22
C ARG A 166 -12.48 6.04 -7.11
N ALA A 167 -12.52 6.64 -5.92
CA ALA A 167 -13.16 7.94 -5.70
C ALA A 167 -12.51 9.04 -6.55
N ILE A 168 -11.18 9.06 -6.66
CA ILE A 168 -10.45 10.01 -7.52
C ILE A 168 -10.77 9.79 -9.00
N VAL A 169 -10.79 8.54 -9.47
CA VAL A 169 -11.16 8.22 -10.85
C VAL A 169 -12.59 8.65 -11.15
N HIS A 170 -13.53 8.42 -10.23
CA HIS A 170 -14.91 8.89 -10.37
C HIS A 170 -15.01 10.42 -10.39
N MET A 171 -14.28 11.15 -9.54
CA MET A 171 -14.23 12.61 -9.60
C MET A 171 -13.71 13.11 -10.95
N LEU A 172 -12.63 12.52 -11.46
CA LEU A 172 -12.06 12.85 -12.78
C LEU A 172 -13.04 12.52 -13.92
N ALA A 173 -13.75 11.40 -13.84
CA ALA A 173 -14.73 10.99 -14.84
C ALA A 173 -15.96 11.90 -14.88
N ILE A 174 -16.36 12.48 -13.73
CA ILE A 174 -17.48 13.43 -13.66
C ILE A 174 -17.05 14.85 -14.12
N THR A 175 -15.76 15.19 -14.00
CA THR A 175 -15.23 16.52 -14.39
C THR A 175 -14.80 16.62 -15.85
N LEU A 176 -14.60 15.50 -16.55
CA LEU A 176 -14.46 15.53 -18.00
C LEU A 176 -15.84 15.70 -18.64
N PRO A 177 -16.09 16.79 -19.40
CA PRO A 177 -17.34 16.92 -20.13
C PRO A 177 -17.44 15.75 -21.11
N ASN A 178 -18.57 15.05 -21.07
CA ASN A 178 -18.93 14.06 -22.09
C ASN A 178 -18.91 14.78 -23.44
N GLY A 179 -17.83 14.60 -24.20
CA GLY A 179 -17.72 15.03 -25.59
C GLY A 179 -18.62 14.22 -26.49
#